data_AF-A0A7X6RRG6-F1
#
_entry.id   AF-A0A7X6RRG6-F1
#
_cell.length_a   1.000
_cell.length_b   1.000
_cell.length_c   1.000
_cell.angle_alpha   90.00
_cell.angle_beta   90.00
_cell.angle_gamma   90.00
#
_symmetry.space_group_name_H-M   'P 1'
#
loop_
_entity.id
_entity.type
_entity.pdbx_description
1 polymer ?
#
loop_
_entity_poly.entity_id
_entity_poly.type
_entity_poly.pdbx_seq_one_letter_code
_entity_poly.pdbx_strand_id
1 'polypeptide(L)'
;MRNPIPSPRRPDDFRPFPMLPRRTPLIGPTCPSCDHPSCRTRRAQRLPRLGGHRAEFAREHAQAAAAQAHNRHLVIWWGEATQSFWIAAPAGLTEAADIDTLLLALRPHSTLDSDPPADRPWVQPFAAVLSGLRGPASA
;
A
#
# COMPACT_ATOMS: atom_id res chain seq x y z
N MET A 1 -19.10 41.34 24.54
CA MET A 1 -18.31 40.39 23.71
C MET A 1 -17.25 41.16 22.93
N ARG A 2 -15.96 40.97 23.21
CA ARG A 2 -14.86 41.42 22.35
C ARG A 2 -13.58 40.65 22.68
N ASN A 3 -13.46 39.45 22.14
CA ASN A 3 -12.15 38.81 21.98
C ASN A 3 -11.77 38.92 20.50
N PRO A 4 -10.80 39.79 20.13
CA PRO A 4 -10.30 39.81 18.77
C PRO A 4 -9.58 38.49 18.48
N ILE A 5 -9.72 38.00 17.25
CA ILE A 5 -9.02 36.81 16.77
C ILE A 5 -7.51 37.12 16.80
N PRO A 6 -6.66 36.31 17.45
CA PRO A 6 -5.23 36.54 17.47
C PRO A 6 -4.66 36.45 16.05
N SER A 7 -3.70 37.33 15.75
CA SER A 7 -3.03 37.33 14.44
C SER A 7 -2.33 35.99 14.17
N PRO A 8 -2.24 35.54 12.91
CA PRO A 8 -1.56 34.30 12.57
C PRO A 8 -0.12 34.30 13.09
N ARG A 9 0.32 33.24 13.76
CA ARG A 9 1.73 33.08 14.15
C ARG A 9 2.57 33.02 12.88
N ARG A 10 3.65 33.80 12.82
CA ARG A 10 4.68 33.62 11.78
C ARG A 10 5.27 32.19 11.92
N PRO A 11 5.56 31.50 10.80
CA PRO A 11 6.29 30.24 10.87
C PRO A 11 7.71 30.54 11.35
N ASP A 12 8.02 30.12 12.57
CA ASP A 12 9.36 30.20 13.15
C ASP A 12 10.15 28.93 12.81
N ASP A 13 10.07 28.51 11.54
CA ASP A 13 10.70 27.29 11.02
C ASP A 13 12.07 27.59 10.42
N PHE A 14 12.94 28.27 11.18
CA PHE A 14 14.38 28.19 10.99
C PHE A 14 14.98 27.16 11.98
N ARG A 15 14.37 25.97 12.05
CA ARG A 15 15.12 24.81 12.54
C ARG A 15 16.01 24.36 11.39
N PRO A 16 17.34 24.54 11.44
CA PRO A 16 18.20 23.75 10.58
C PRO A 16 17.93 22.29 10.94
N PHE A 17 17.26 21.57 10.04
CA PHE A 17 17.17 20.12 10.14
C PHE A 17 18.59 19.61 10.38
N PRO A 18 18.84 18.76 11.41
CA PRO A 18 20.10 18.07 11.47
C PRO A 18 20.19 17.28 10.16
N MET A 19 21.08 17.72 9.28
CA MET A 19 21.35 17.00 8.05
C MET A 19 21.87 15.64 8.51
N LEU A 20 20.99 14.63 8.48
CA LEU A 20 21.41 13.24 8.56
C LEU A 20 22.62 13.12 7.62
N PRO A 21 23.71 12.47 8.04
CA PRO A 21 24.88 12.34 7.20
C PRO A 21 24.39 11.86 5.84
N ARG A 22 24.56 12.70 4.81
CA ARG A 22 24.23 12.32 3.43
C ARG A 22 24.97 11.01 3.25
N ARG A 23 24.24 9.90 3.13
CA ARG A 23 24.84 8.60 2.85
C ARG A 23 25.70 8.84 1.62
N THR A 24 27.01 8.80 1.81
CA THR A 24 27.96 9.00 0.72
C THR A 24 27.52 8.02 -0.35
N PRO A 25 27.19 8.49 -1.58
CA PRO A 25 26.86 7.55 -2.64
C PRO A 25 28.03 6.57 -2.69
N LEU A 26 27.77 5.27 -2.57
CA LEU A 26 28.85 4.30 -2.64
C LEU A 26 29.51 4.50 -4.02
N ILE A 27 30.69 5.12 -4.03
CA ILE A 27 31.47 5.39 -5.23
C ILE A 27 32.08 4.05 -5.63
N GLY A 28 31.54 3.46 -6.70
CA GLY A 28 32.02 2.19 -7.21
C GLY A 28 31.33 1.84 -8.53
N PRO A 29 31.87 0.88 -9.28
CA PRO A 29 31.31 0.48 -10.57
C PRO A 29 29.85 0.05 -10.40
N THR A 30 28.96 0.66 -11.17
CA THR A 30 27.60 0.13 -11.39
C THR A 30 27.71 -1.00 -12.40
N CYS A 31 27.42 -2.23 -11.99
CA CYS A 31 27.28 -3.30 -12.96
C CYS A 31 26.09 -2.98 -13.88
N PRO A 32 26.25 -3.05 -15.21
CA PRO A 32 25.18 -2.72 -16.14
C PRO A 32 24.01 -3.70 -16.06
N SER A 33 24.23 -4.93 -15.59
CA SER A 33 23.25 -6.03 -15.71
C SER A 33 22.96 -6.82 -14.43
N CYS A 34 23.67 -6.61 -13.31
CA CYS A 34 23.42 -7.42 -12.12
C CYS A 34 22.15 -6.98 -11.37
N ASP A 35 21.54 -7.92 -10.65
CA ASP A 35 20.31 -7.70 -9.88
C ASP A 35 20.55 -7.28 -8.42
N HIS A 36 21.80 -6.95 -8.05
CA HIS A 36 22.09 -6.47 -6.70
C HIS A 36 21.31 -5.19 -6.39
N PRO A 37 20.63 -5.09 -5.24
CA PRO A 37 19.79 -3.94 -4.91
C PRO A 37 20.51 -2.58 -5.01
N SER A 38 21.79 -2.54 -4.60
CA SER A 38 22.61 -1.34 -4.68
C SER A 38 22.90 -0.92 -6.13
N CYS A 39 23.14 -1.87 -7.04
CA CYS A 39 23.40 -1.59 -8.45
C CYS A 39 22.13 -1.14 -9.17
N ARG A 40 21.00 -1.84 -8.94
CA ARG A 40 19.69 -1.43 -9.47
C ARG A 40 19.32 -0.03 -9.03
N THR A 41 19.48 0.28 -7.74
CA THR A 41 19.21 1.64 -7.21
C THR A 41 19.98 2.72 -7.96
N ARG A 42 21.28 2.48 -8.23
CA ARG A 42 22.13 3.44 -8.95
C ARG A 42 21.77 3.54 -10.43
N ARG A 43 21.46 2.43 -11.10
CA ARG A 43 20.96 2.46 -12.49
C ARG A 43 19.64 3.24 -12.57
N ALA A 44 18.72 2.96 -11.66
CA ALA A 44 17.42 3.62 -11.59
C ALA A 44 17.52 5.14 -11.36
N GLN A 45 18.58 5.64 -10.71
CA GLN A 45 18.83 7.09 -10.57
C GLN A 45 19.25 7.77 -11.88
N ARG A 46 19.80 7.01 -12.83
CA ARG A 46 20.29 7.53 -14.13
C ARG A 46 19.25 7.43 -15.25
N LEU A 47 18.19 6.66 -15.02
CA LEU A 47 17.13 6.44 -15.99
C LEU A 47 15.97 7.42 -15.79
N PRO A 48 15.21 7.72 -16.87
CA PRO A 48 14.04 8.58 -16.76
C PRO A 48 12.96 7.95 -15.87
N ARG A 49 12.09 8.82 -15.35
CA ARG A 49 10.83 8.40 -14.74
C ARG A 49 9.76 8.28 -15.82
N LEU A 50 9.08 7.14 -15.87
CA LEU A 50 7.96 6.86 -16.76
C LEU A 50 6.70 6.74 -15.90
N GLY A 51 5.73 7.63 -16.09
CA GLY A 51 4.50 7.64 -15.27
C GLY A 51 4.74 7.85 -13.77
N GLY A 52 5.82 8.54 -13.38
CA GLY A 52 6.19 8.76 -11.98
C GLY A 52 7.10 7.68 -11.36
N HIS A 53 7.25 6.54 -12.03
CA HIS A 53 8.07 5.40 -11.58
C HIS A 53 9.42 5.36 -12.30
N ARG A 54 10.46 4.80 -11.67
CA ARG A 54 11.77 4.68 -12.31
C ARG A 54 11.75 3.57 -13.36
N ALA A 55 12.25 3.85 -14.57
CA ALA A 55 12.22 2.90 -15.68
C ALA A 55 12.93 1.56 -15.40
N GLU A 56 13.96 1.55 -14.52
CA GLU A 56 14.63 0.32 -14.06
C GLU A 56 13.67 -0.72 -13.47
N PHE A 57 12.56 -0.27 -12.86
CA PHE A 57 11.61 -1.11 -12.13
C PHE A 57 10.26 -1.26 -12.86
N ALA A 58 10.20 -0.94 -14.15
CA ALA A 58 8.96 -0.96 -14.91
C ALA A 58 8.33 -2.37 -14.98
N ARG A 59 9.17 -3.41 -15.04
CA ARG A 59 8.72 -4.80 -15.08
C ARG A 59 7.99 -5.18 -13.79
N GLU A 60 8.55 -4.83 -12.64
CA GLU A 60 7.99 -5.15 -11.33
C GLU A 60 6.69 -4.39 -11.08
N HIS A 61 6.62 -3.12 -11.51
CA HIS A 61 5.36 -2.37 -11.50
C HIS A 61 4.28 -3.02 -12.36
N ALA A 62 4.63 -3.49 -13.56
CA ALA A 62 3.69 -4.20 -14.42
C ALA A 62 3.24 -5.54 -13.80
N GLN A 63 4.14 -6.28 -13.14
CA GLN A 63 3.82 -7.51 -12.42
C GLN A 63 2.88 -7.25 -11.23
N ALA A 64 3.15 -6.21 -10.43
CA ALA A 64 2.29 -5.82 -9.33
C ALA A 64 0.88 -5.42 -9.83
N ALA A 65 0.81 -4.64 -10.91
CA ALA A 65 -0.46 -4.26 -11.53
C ALA A 65 -1.23 -5.48 -12.07
N ALA A 66 -0.54 -6.44 -12.68
CA ALA A 66 -1.15 -7.69 -13.11
C ALA A 66 -1.68 -8.49 -11.91
N ALA A 67 -0.91 -8.62 -10.83
CA ALA A 67 -1.36 -9.29 -9.61
C ALA A 67 -2.58 -8.59 -8.97
N GLN A 68 -2.57 -7.26 -8.93
CA GLN A 68 -3.69 -6.43 -8.46
C GLN A 68 -4.96 -6.66 -9.27
N ALA A 69 -4.86 -6.78 -10.60
CA ALA A 69 -6.00 -7.01 -11.48
C ALA A 69 -6.75 -8.32 -11.16
N HIS A 70 -6.01 -9.34 -10.72
CA HIS A 70 -6.55 -10.63 -10.29
C HIS A 70 -7.05 -10.62 -8.84
N ASN A 71 -6.50 -9.78 -7.97
CA ASN A 71 -6.81 -9.72 -6.54
C ASN A 71 -7.39 -8.35 -6.13
N ARG A 72 -8.58 -8.03 -6.65
CA ARG A 72 -9.19 -6.69 -6.50
C ARG A 72 -9.51 -6.25 -5.08
N HIS A 73 -9.54 -7.19 -4.13
CA HIS A 73 -9.85 -6.94 -2.72
C HIS A 73 -8.60 -6.62 -1.87
N LEU A 74 -7.42 -6.68 -2.47
CA LEU A 74 -6.13 -6.35 -1.84
C LEU A 74 -5.57 -5.05 -2.43
N VAL A 75 -4.55 -4.51 -1.78
CA VAL A 75 -3.69 -3.48 -2.38
C VAL A 75 -2.30 -4.08 -2.58
N ILE A 76 -1.86 -4.18 -3.83
CA ILE A 76 -0.60 -4.80 -4.24
C ILE A 76 0.22 -3.77 -5.00
N TRP A 77 1.49 -3.59 -4.60
CA TRP A 77 2.39 -2.64 -5.28
C TRP A 77 3.85 -3.08 -5.18
N TRP A 78 4.71 -2.48 -6.02
CA TRP A 78 6.16 -2.60 -5.93
C TRP A 78 6.77 -1.40 -5.18
N GLY A 79 7.52 -1.68 -4.12
CA GLY A 79 8.24 -0.68 -3.34
C GLY A 79 9.63 -0.43 -3.92
N GLU A 80 9.82 0.64 -4.68
CA GLU A 80 11.15 0.94 -5.29
C GLU A 80 12.28 1.15 -4.25
N ALA A 81 11.93 1.64 -3.05
CA ALA A 81 12.90 1.88 -1.99
C ALA A 81 13.36 0.58 -1.31
N THR A 82 12.45 -0.38 -1.16
CA THR A 82 12.71 -1.69 -0.54
C THR A 82 13.11 -2.74 -1.57
N GLN A 83 12.81 -2.50 -2.85
CA GLN A 83 12.94 -3.45 -3.95
C GLN A 83 12.22 -4.77 -3.64
N SER A 84 10.97 -4.64 -3.24
CA SER A 84 10.10 -5.75 -2.86
C SER A 84 8.65 -5.45 -3.22
N PHE A 85 7.86 -6.50 -3.39
CA PHE A 85 6.41 -6.42 -3.50
C PHE A 85 5.79 -6.27 -2.12
N TRP A 86 4.70 -5.52 -2.06
CA TRP A 86 3.93 -5.31 -0.85
C TRP A 86 2.46 -5.63 -1.09
N ILE A 87 1.85 -6.26 -0.09
CA ILE A 87 0.44 -6.65 -0.08
C ILE A 87 -0.17 -6.09 1.20
N ALA A 88 -1.15 -5.19 1.06
CA ALA A 88 -2.03 -4.84 2.17
C ALA A 88 -3.31 -5.65 2.06
N ALA A 89 -3.53 -6.50 3.07
CA ALA A 89 -4.71 -7.33 3.25
C ALA A 89 -5.40 -6.97 4.59
N PRO A 90 -6.65 -7.42 4.83
CA PRO A 90 -7.29 -7.24 6.13
C PRO A 90 -6.51 -7.82 7.31
N ALA A 91 -5.74 -8.88 7.07
CA ALA A 91 -4.88 -9.51 8.09
C ALA A 91 -3.61 -8.70 8.40
N GLY A 92 -3.24 -7.75 7.55
CA GLY A 92 -2.06 -6.91 7.74
C GLY A 92 -1.28 -6.64 6.45
N LEU A 93 -0.04 -6.19 6.65
CA LEU A 93 0.88 -5.82 5.59
C LEU A 93 1.94 -6.92 5.44
N THR A 94 2.16 -7.40 4.22
CA THR A 94 3.15 -8.44 3.91
C THR A 94 4.11 -7.96 2.84
N GLU A 95 5.40 -8.20 3.07
CA GLU A 95 6.48 -7.95 2.11
C GLU A 95 6.87 -9.26 1.42
N ALA A 96 7.07 -9.21 0.11
CA ALA A 96 7.55 -10.31 -0.71
C ALA A 96 8.75 -9.86 -1.53
N ALA A 97 9.88 -10.55 -1.39
CA ALA A 97 11.16 -10.13 -1.99
C ALA A 97 11.17 -10.25 -3.54
N ASP A 98 10.35 -11.15 -4.09
CA ASP A 98 10.32 -11.49 -5.50
C ASP A 98 8.90 -11.90 -5.94
N ILE A 99 8.75 -12.21 -7.23
CA ILE A 99 7.46 -12.57 -7.80
C ILE A 99 6.94 -13.93 -7.28
N ASP A 100 7.81 -14.88 -6.99
CA ASP A 100 7.40 -16.22 -6.55
C ASP A 100 6.88 -16.16 -5.10
N THR A 101 7.57 -15.41 -4.25
CA THR A 101 7.13 -15.12 -2.88
C THR A 101 5.82 -14.31 -2.86
N LEU A 102 5.63 -13.38 -3.79
CA LEU A 102 4.35 -12.68 -3.97
C LEU A 102 3.24 -13.67 -4.32
N LEU A 103 3.45 -14.52 -5.33
CA LEU A 103 2.44 -15.48 -5.78
C LEU A 103 2.09 -16.51 -4.68
N LEU A 104 3.08 -16.93 -3.88
CA LEU A 104 2.85 -17.77 -2.72
C LEU A 104 2.00 -17.07 -1.65
N ALA A 105 2.31 -15.80 -1.35
CA ALA A 105 1.55 -15.00 -0.38
C ALA A 105 0.11 -14.70 -0.84
N LEU A 106 -0.14 -14.68 -2.15
CA LEU A 106 -1.48 -14.48 -2.73
C LEU A 106 -2.32 -15.75 -2.77
N ARG A 107 -1.74 -16.94 -2.58
CA ARG A 107 -2.51 -18.20 -2.64
C ARG A 107 -3.75 -18.22 -1.73
N PRO A 108 -3.68 -17.80 -0.45
CA PRO A 108 -4.85 -17.77 0.43
C PRO A 108 -5.97 -16.83 -0.05
N HIS A 109 -5.64 -15.88 -0.93
CA HIS A 109 -6.56 -14.87 -1.46
C HIS A 109 -7.08 -15.22 -2.87
N SER A 110 -6.41 -16.16 -3.55
CA SER A 110 -6.74 -16.59 -4.92
C SER A 110 -7.97 -17.50 -4.98
N THR A 111 -8.35 -18.10 -3.87
CA THR A 111 -9.53 -18.95 -3.76
C THR A 111 -10.71 -18.13 -3.29
N LEU A 112 -11.63 -17.94 -4.22
CA LEU A 112 -13.05 -17.85 -3.95
C LEU A 112 -13.51 -19.19 -3.34
N ASP A 113 -12.98 -19.52 -2.15
CA ASP A 113 -13.43 -20.61 -1.31
C ASP A 113 -13.74 -20.03 0.06
N SER A 114 -15.05 -20.02 0.35
CA SER A 114 -15.66 -20.02 1.66
C SER A 114 -15.55 -18.77 2.55
N ASP A 115 -16.30 -17.74 2.18
CA ASP A 115 -17.16 -17.08 3.18
C ASP A 115 -18.45 -16.60 2.50
N PRO A 116 -19.60 -17.32 2.64
CA PRO A 116 -20.88 -16.72 2.28
C PRO A 116 -21.08 -15.48 3.16
N PRO A 117 -21.71 -14.41 2.66
CA PRO A 117 -21.88 -13.15 3.41
C PRO A 117 -22.72 -13.26 4.69
N ALA A 118 -23.13 -14.47 5.09
CA ALA A 118 -24.05 -14.74 6.19
C ALA A 118 -23.38 -14.85 7.57
N ASP A 119 -22.07 -15.11 7.67
CA ASP A 119 -21.41 -15.40 8.97
C ASP A 119 -20.60 -14.22 9.54
N ARG A 120 -20.91 -13.00 9.12
CA ARG A 120 -20.29 -11.79 9.71
C ARG A 120 -21.18 -11.25 10.84
N PRO A 121 -20.77 -11.33 12.12
CA PRO A 121 -21.59 -10.86 13.24
C PRO A 121 -21.84 -9.34 13.26
N TRP A 122 -21.18 -8.58 12.39
CA TRP A 122 -21.37 -7.13 12.22
C TRP A 122 -22.18 -6.75 10.96
N VAL A 123 -22.60 -7.70 10.13
CA VAL A 123 -23.56 -7.46 9.03
C VAL A 123 -24.96 -7.72 9.55
N GLN A 124 -25.56 -6.72 10.17
CA GLN A 124 -26.98 -6.76 10.50
C GLN A 124 -27.80 -6.61 9.21
N PRO A 125 -28.73 -7.51 8.87
CA PRO A 125 -29.72 -7.22 7.84
C PRO A 125 -30.64 -6.12 8.37
N PHE A 126 -30.62 -4.97 7.71
CA PHE A 126 -31.54 -3.84 7.95
C PHE A 126 -33.04 -4.21 7.81
N ALA A 127 -33.35 -5.46 7.47
CA ALA A 127 -34.70 -5.97 7.25
C ALA A 127 -35.50 -6.28 8.53
N ALA A 128 -34.87 -6.37 9.71
CA ALA A 128 -35.59 -6.71 10.94
C ALA A 128 -36.33 -5.53 11.61
N VAL A 129 -36.22 -4.30 11.09
CA VAL A 129 -36.85 -3.11 11.69
C VAL A 129 -38.34 -2.95 11.32
N LEU A 130 -38.85 -3.67 10.30
CA LEU A 130 -40.25 -3.51 9.86
C LEU A 130 -41.23 -4.58 10.35
N SER A 131 -40.78 -5.62 11.06
CA SER A 131 -41.69 -6.68 11.55
C SER A 131 -42.22 -6.44 12.99
N GLY A 132 -41.88 -5.30 13.61
CA GLY A 132 -42.20 -5.01 15.02
C GLY A 132 -43.52 -4.26 15.28
N LEU A 133 -44.28 -3.85 14.26
CA LEU A 133 -45.51 -3.07 14.44
C LEU A 133 -46.78 -3.89 14.13
N ARG A 134 -47.07 -4.88 14.98
CA ARG A 134 -48.46 -5.34 15.18
C ARG A 134 -48.64 -5.77 16.63
N GLY A 135 -49.12 -4.83 17.43
CA GLY A 135 -49.45 -5.04 18.84
C GLY A 135 -50.67 -5.97 19.02
N PRO A 136 -50.89 -6.46 20.25
CA PRO A 136 -51.97 -7.41 20.55
C PRO A 136 -53.32 -6.69 20.66
N ALA A 137 -54.36 -7.27 20.08
CA ALA A 137 -55.75 -6.93 20.39
C ALA A 137 -56.39 -8.13 21.11
N SER A 138 -56.61 -7.97 22.42
CA SER A 138 -57.51 -8.80 23.21
C SER A 138 -58.97 -8.50 22.85
N ALA A 139 -59.78 -9.54 22.69
CA ALA A 139 -61.15 -9.66 23.18
C ALA A 139 -61.55 -11.14 23.12
#